data_AF-A0A971PAK2-F1
#
_entry.id   AF-A0A971PAK2-F1
#
_cell.length_a   1.000
_cell.length_b   1.000
_cell.length_c   1.000
_cell.angle_alpha   90.00
_cell.angle_beta   90.00
_cell.angle_gamma   90.00
#
_symmetry.space_group_name_H-M   'P 1'
#
loop_
_entity.id
_entity.type
_entity.pdbx_description
1 polymer ?
#
loop_
_entity_poly.entity_id
_entity_poly.type
_entity_poly.pdbx_seq_one_letter_code
_entity_poly.pdbx_strand_id
1 'polypeptide(L)' 'MLIKESDIDELDVVQLKDGRECTILEIFQIEGDKPDYLVEFSDGETDLAEISFDQVGKVIWKLKSN' A
#
# COMPACT_ATOMS: atom_id res chain seq x y z
N MET A 1 -7.54 -9.24 11.12
CA MET A 1 -8.32 -9.12 9.89
C MET A 1 -7.39 -9.49 8.76
N LEU A 2 -7.72 -10.51 7.95
CA LEU A 2 -6.92 -10.84 6.76
C LEU A 2 -7.28 -9.81 5.70
N ILE A 3 -6.31 -9.02 5.27
CA ILE A 3 -6.48 -8.08 4.17
C ILE A 3 -6.33 -8.87 2.89
N LYS A 4 -7.20 -8.64 1.92
CA LYS A 4 -7.03 -9.20 0.57
C LYS A 4 -6.39 -8.15 -0.30
N GLU A 5 -5.71 -8.60 -1.34
CA GLU A 5 -5.00 -7.74 -2.28
C GLU A 5 -5.94 -6.73 -2.95
N SER A 6 -7.17 -7.18 -3.26
CA SER A 6 -8.24 -6.35 -3.82
C SER A 6 -8.88 -5.36 -2.84
N ASP A 7 -8.49 -5.37 -1.57
CA ASP A 7 -8.97 -4.43 -0.55
C ASP A 7 -8.02 -3.22 -0.39
N ILE A 8 -7.02 -3.04 -1.27
CA ILE A 8 -6.10 -1.90 -1.24
C ILE A 8 -6.26 -1.14 -2.54
N ASP A 9 -6.55 0.15 -2.42
CA ASP A 9 -6.77 1.05 -3.55
C ASP A 9 -5.69 2.16 -3.59
N GLU A 10 -5.56 2.84 -4.72
CA GLU A 10 -4.72 4.05 -4.82
C GLU A 10 -5.17 5.09 -3.78
N LEU A 11 -4.20 5.80 -3.20
CA LEU A 11 -4.35 6.79 -2.13
C LEU A 11 -4.77 6.23 -0.77
N ASP A 12 -4.96 4.92 -0.63
CA ASP A 12 -5.07 4.30 0.68
C ASP A 12 -3.77 4.47 1.46
N VAL A 13 -3.89 4.56 2.79
CA VAL A 13 -2.72 4.60 3.68
C VAL A 13 -2.59 3.23 4.33
N VAL A 14 -1.38 2.67 4.24
CA VAL A 14 -1.05 1.36 4.80
C VAL A 14 0.10 1.47 5.79
N GLN A 15 0.10 0.58 6.79
CA GLN A 15 1.22 0.33 7.67
C GLN A 15 1.91 -0.95 7.22
N LEU A 16 3.21 -0.87 6.99
CA LEU A 16 4.07 -2.00 6.65
C LEU A 16 4.34 -2.87 7.87
N LYS A 17 4.80 -4.11 7.64
CA LYS A 17 5.17 -5.05 8.71
C LYS A 17 6.33 -4.56 9.58
N ASP A 18 7.15 -3.62 9.08
CA ASP A 18 8.22 -2.96 9.83
C ASP A 18 7.72 -1.79 10.69
N GLY A 19 6.43 -1.44 10.60
CA GLY A 19 5.78 -0.38 11.35
C GLY A 19 5.77 0.99 10.66
N ARG A 20 6.43 1.16 9.50
CA ARG A 20 6.36 2.41 8.73
C ARG A 20 5.00 2.57 8.06
N GLU A 21 4.60 3.83 7.86
CA GLU A 21 3.35 4.19 7.22
C GLU A 21 3.62 4.87 5.88
N CYS A 22 2.86 4.48 4.87
CA CYS A 22 3.01 4.99 3.52
C CYS A 22 1.65 5.08 2.81
N THR A 23 1.57 6.00 1.86
CA THR A 23 0.42 6.20 0.99
C THR A 23 0.66 5.43 -0.30
N ILE A 24 -0.33 4.65 -0.75
CA ILE A 24 -0.30 3.99 -2.05
C ILE A 24 -0.47 5.05 -3.14
N LEU A 25 0.48 5.18 -4.06
CA LEU A 25 0.37 6.09 -5.20
C LEU A 25 -0.09 5.38 -6.46
N GLU A 26 0.39 4.16 -6.71
CA GLU A 26 0.07 3.36 -7.89
C GLU A 26 0.07 1.87 -7.53
N ILE A 27 -0.76 1.09 -8.21
CA ILE A 27 -0.87 -0.36 -8.03
C ILE A 27 -0.48 -1.08 -9.31
N PHE A 28 0.52 -1.96 -9.23
CA PHE A 28 0.93 -2.81 -10.34
C PHE A 28 0.44 -4.24 -10.08
N GLN A 29 -0.44 -4.75 -10.95
CA GLN A 29 -0.94 -6.12 -10.84
C GLN A 29 -0.77 -6.87 -12.16
N ILE A 30 -0.02 -7.98 -12.10
CA ILE A 30 0.08 -8.95 -13.18
C ILE A 30 -0.95 -10.06 -12.93
N GLU A 31 -1.68 -10.49 -13.96
CA GLU A 31 -2.69 -11.54 -13.83
C GLU A 31 -2.07 -12.85 -13.32
N GLY A 32 -2.50 -13.30 -12.12
CA GLY A 32 -2.00 -14.50 -11.48
C GLY A 32 -1.00 -14.27 -10.34
N ASP A 33 -0.53 -13.04 -10.13
CA ASP A 33 0.39 -12.65 -9.06
C ASP A 33 -0.25 -11.68 -8.05
N LYS A 34 0.39 -11.54 -6.88
CA LYS A 34 0.04 -10.50 -5.92
C LYS A 34 0.46 -9.13 -6.47
N PRO A 35 -0.27 -8.05 -6.16
CA PRO A 35 0.11 -6.70 -6.57
C PRO A 35 1.36 -6.20 -5.84
N ASP A 36 2.10 -5.37 -6.55
CA ASP A 36 3.10 -4.46 -6.01
C ASP A 36 2.55 -3.04 -5.98
N TYR A 37 3.16 -2.19 -5.17
CA TYR A 37 2.68 -0.84 -4.89
C TYR A 37 3.83 0.15 -4.98
N LEU A 38 3.63 1.25 -5.70
CA LEU A 38 4.43 2.44 -5.53
C LEU A 38 3.89 3.21 -4.34
N VAL A 39 4.74 3.56 -3.39
CA VAL A 39 4.33 4.25 -2.17
C VAL A 39 5.18 5.48 -1.87
N GLU A 40 4.58 6.45 -1.18
CA GLU A 40 5.26 7.59 -0.58
C GLU A 40 5.20 7.47 0.94
N PHE A 41 6.35 7.59 1.61
CA PHE A 41 6.40 7.50 3.07
C PHE A 41 5.97 8.80 3.75
N SER A 42 5.30 8.67 4.90
CA SER A 42 4.80 9.84 5.67
C SER A 42 5.85 10.50 6.56
N ASP A 43 7.09 9.99 6.60
CA ASP A 43 8.15 10.50 7.49
C ASP A 43 8.79 11.83 7.04
N GLY A 44 8.29 12.41 5.96
CA GLY A 44 8.68 13.74 5.48
C GLY A 44 9.85 13.74 4.50
N GLU A 45 10.43 12.57 4.21
CA GLU A 45 11.26 12.40 3.02
C GLU A 45 10.36 12.12 1.81
N THR A 46 10.60 12.81 0.69
CA THR A 46 9.91 12.60 -0.60
C THR A 46 10.38 11.30 -1.28
N ASP A 47 10.67 10.28 -0.49
CA ASP A 47 11.15 8.99 -0.95
C ASP A 47 9.97 8.15 -1.45
N LEU A 48 10.02 7.87 -2.76
CA LEU A 48 9.16 6.89 -3.39
C LEU A 48 9.82 5.52 -3.32
N ALA A 49 9.05 4.50 -2.97
CA ALA A 49 9.53 3.12 -2.95
C ALA A 49 8.51 2.16 -3.55
N GLU A 50 9.01 1.10 -4.16
CA GLU A 50 8.20 -0.04 -4.56
C GLU A 50 8.17 -1.05 -3.40
N ILE A 51 6.97 -1.52 -3.05
CA ILE A 51 6.76 -2.56 -2.04
C ILE A 51 5.82 -3.63 -2.57
N SER A 52 6.00 -4.85 -2.09
CA SER A 52 5.09 -5.97 -2.37
C SER A 52 3.95 -6.05 -1.36
N PHE A 53 2.83 -6.66 -1.74
CA PHE A 53 1.74 -6.99 -0.82
C PHE A 53 2.20 -7.72 0.44
N ASP A 54 3.20 -8.60 0.32
CA ASP A 54 3.74 -9.34 1.46
C ASP A 54 4.45 -8.44 2.49
N GLN A 55 4.76 -7.19 2.17
CA GLN A 55 5.30 -6.21 3.11
C GLN A 55 4.20 -5.42 3.83
N VAL A 56 2.97 -5.43 3.32
CA VAL A 56 1.83 -4.73 3.93
C VAL A 56 1.39 -5.47 5.20
N GLY A 57 1.31 -4.74 6.31
CA GLY A 57 0.84 -5.23 7.59
C GLY A 57 -0.65 -4.98 7.78
N LYS A 58 -1.08 -3.72 7.58
CA LYS A 58 -2.50 -3.35 7.61
C LYS A 58 -2.85 -2.10 6.80
N VAL A 59 -4.07 -2.01 6.30
CA VAL A 59 -4.66 -0.75 5.85
C VAL A 59 -5.08 0.06 7.07
N ILE A 60 -4.61 1.31 7.18
CA ILE A 60 -4.93 2.20 8.30
C ILE A 60 -5.95 3.28 7.92
N TRP A 61 -6.01 3.64 6.65
CA TRP A 61 -7.01 4.56 6.15
C TRP A 61 -7.41 4.22 4.72
N LYS A 62 -8.71 4.28 4.46
CA LYS A 62 -9.26 4.10 3.11
C LYS A 62 -9.79 5.41 2.59
N LEU A 63 -9.32 5.83 1.41
CA LEU A 63 -9.96 6.92 0.71
C LEU A 63 -11.24 6.37 0.08
N LYS A 64 -12.41 6.83 0.54
CA LYS A 64 -13.66 6.47 -0.13
C LYS A 64 -13.69 7.15 -1.50
N SER A 65 -13.44 6.39 -2.55
CA SER A 65 -13.91 6.73 -3.89
C SER A 65 -15.44 6.68 -3.88
N ASN A 66 -16.05 7.83 -4.14
CA ASN A 66 -17.49 8.07 -4.10
C ASN A 66 -18.16 7.62 -5.40
#